data_AF-A0A970YJI4-F1
#
_entry.id   AF-A0A970YJI4-F1
#
_cell.length_a   1.000
_cell.length_b   1.000
_cell.length_c   1.000
_cell.angle_alpha   90.00
_cell.angle_beta   90.00
_cell.angle_gamma   90.00
#
_symmetry.space_group_name_H-M   'P 1'
#
loop_
_entity.id
_entity.type
_entity.pdbx_description
1 polymer ?
#
loop_
_entity_poly.entity_id
_entity_poly.type
_entity_poly.pdbx_seq_one_letter_code
_entity_poly.pdbx_strand_id
1 'polypeptide(L)'
;MILVTHFDPFGGSKINASQIVVELLADIREGIELMSLPTVFDDAFSRLRLRLLDNVPEALIMVGQAARRSLVTPEKIAINWKESATPDNNGFIATG
;
A
#
# COMPACT_ATOMS: atom_id res chain seq x y z
N MET A 1 -17.86 -2.06 6.24
CA MET A 1 -16.63 -1.24 6.29
C MET A 1 -15.70 -1.65 5.17
N ILE A 2 -15.10 -0.66 4.49
CA ILE A 2 -14.05 -0.86 3.48
C ILE A 2 -12.70 -0.52 4.11
N LEU A 3 -11.72 -1.40 3.98
CA LEU A 3 -10.33 -1.12 4.36
C LEU A 3 -9.57 -0.56 3.16
N VAL A 4 -8.94 0.60 3.31
CA VAL A 4 -8.10 1.20 2.29
C VAL A 4 -6.68 1.35 2.82
N THR A 5 -5.69 0.84 2.09
CA THR A 5 -4.29 0.93 2.49
C THR A 5 -3.51 1.90 1.63
N HIS A 6 -2.46 2.48 2.22
CA HIS A 6 -1.45 3.26 1.52
C HIS A 6 -0.05 2.87 1.98
N PHE A 7 0.98 3.31 1.27
CA PHE A 7 2.37 3.12 1.69
C PHE A 7 2.94 4.38 2.34
N ASP A 8 3.93 4.19 3.20
CA ASP A 8 4.80 5.24 3.72
C ASP A 8 5.73 5.80 2.62
N PRO A 9 6.47 6.89 2.89
CA PRO A 9 7.45 7.42 1.94
C PRO A 9 8.56 6.41 1.63
N PHE A 10 9.04 6.42 0.39
CA PHE A 10 10.04 5.48 -0.12
C PHE A 10 11.03 6.17 -1.07
N GLY A 11 12.23 5.60 -1.21
CA GLY A 11 13.21 6.03 -2.22
C GLY A 11 13.72 7.47 -2.02
N GLY A 12 13.83 7.92 -0.77
CA GLY A 12 14.27 9.28 -0.43
C GLY A 12 13.19 10.36 -0.57
N SER A 13 11.97 10.01 -1.02
CA SER A 13 10.83 10.92 -0.98
C SER A 13 10.39 11.18 0.45
N LYS A 14 9.90 12.39 0.73
CA LYS A 14 9.27 12.74 2.02
C LYS A 14 7.78 12.45 2.05
N ILE A 15 7.17 12.23 0.89
CA ILE A 15 5.74 11.99 0.72
C ILE A 15 5.50 10.80 -0.19
N ASN A 16 4.39 10.11 0.01
CA ASN A 16 3.87 9.11 -0.90
C ASN A 16 2.48 9.57 -1.36
N ALA A 17 2.24 9.64 -2.67
CA ALA A 17 0.94 10.06 -3.21
C ALA A 17 -0.22 9.19 -2.71
N SER A 18 0.03 7.90 -2.43
CA SER A 18 -0.99 7.02 -1.85
C SER A 18 -1.46 7.47 -0.47
N GLN A 19 -0.58 8.04 0.35
CA GLN A 19 -0.92 8.60 1.66
C GLN A 19 -1.89 9.78 1.51
N ILE A 20 -1.57 10.72 0.61
CA ILE A 20 -2.41 11.91 0.37
C ILE A 20 -3.80 11.50 -0.13
N VAL A 21 -3.86 10.49 -1.00
CA VAL A 21 -5.14 9.99 -1.54
C VAL A 21 -6.04 9.45 -0.43
N VAL A 22 -5.49 8.70 0.54
CA VAL A 22 -6.33 8.16 1.61
C VAL A 22 -6.77 9.20 2.62
N GLU A 23 -5.94 10.21 2.91
CA GLU A 23 -6.30 11.34 3.77
C GLU A 23 -7.51 12.08 3.18
N LEU A 24 -7.47 12.39 1.88
CA LEU A 24 -8.61 13.00 1.17
C LEU A 24 -9.85 12.10 1.13
N LEU A 25 -9.66 10.78 1.09
CA LEU A 25 -10.76 9.82 1.03
C LEU A 25 -11.55 9.75 2.35
N ALA A 26 -10.86 9.87 3.49
CA ALA A 26 -11.51 9.92 4.81
C ALA A 26 -12.44 11.13 4.96
N ASP A 27 -12.09 12.26 4.33
CA ASP A 27 -12.90 13.49 4.38
C ASP A 27 -14.20 13.40 3.57
N ILE A 28 -14.25 12.54 2.55
CA ILE A 28 -15.37 12.49 1.60
C ILE A 28 -16.30 11.28 1.78
N ARG A 29 -15.92 10.31 2.61
CA ARG A 29 -16.70 9.08 2.78
C ARG A 29 -16.54 8.44 4.16
N GLU A 30 -17.66 8.27 4.83
CA GLU A 30 -17.76 7.47 6.05
C GLU A 30 -17.69 5.95 5.77
N GLY A 31 -17.42 5.17 6.82
CA GLY A 31 -17.36 3.70 6.74
C GLY A 31 -16.10 3.15 6.06
N ILE A 32 -15.08 4.01 5.90
CA ILE A 32 -13.74 3.66 5.44
C ILE A 32 -12.80 3.61 6.65
N GLU A 33 -12.05 2.52 6.75
CA GLU A 33 -10.90 2.43 7.63
C GLU A 33 -9.62 2.61 6.80
N LEU A 34 -8.68 3.37 7.35
CA LEU A 34 -7.38 3.62 6.72
C LEU A 34 -6.26 2.87 7.44
N MET A 35 -5.35 2.29 6.67
CA MET A 35 -4.17 1.61 7.21
C MET A 35 -2.91 1.99 6.41
N SER A 36 -1.88 2.44 7.12
CA SER A 36 -0.55 2.63 6.56
C SER A 36 0.21 1.30 6.53
N LEU A 37 0.88 1.03 5.40
CA LEU A 37 1.80 -0.08 5.21
C LEU A 37 3.23 0.45 5.07
N PRO A 38 4.22 -0.17 5.74
CA PRO A 38 5.62 0.16 5.48
C PRO A 38 5.99 -0.23 4.05
N THR A 39 6.86 0.53 3.40
CA THR A 39 7.48 0.13 2.13
C THR A 39 8.63 -0.84 2.42
N VAL A 40 8.27 -1.99 2.99
CA VAL A 40 9.13 -3.10 3.41
C VAL A 40 8.39 -4.38 3.02
N PHE A 41 9.05 -5.25 2.26
CA PHE A 41 8.37 -6.37 1.58
C PHE A 41 7.51 -7.24 2.49
N ASP A 42 8.13 -8.07 3.33
CA ASP A 42 7.41 -9.09 4.11
C ASP A 42 6.70 -8.48 5.33
N ASP A 43 7.19 -7.36 5.86
CA ASP A 43 6.57 -6.65 6.99
C ASP A 43 5.22 -6.03 6.60
N ALA A 44 5.10 -5.46 5.39
CA ALA A 44 3.84 -4.90 4.90
C ALA A 44 2.71 -5.94 4.90
N PHE A 45 2.97 -7.12 4.32
CA PHE A 45 1.98 -8.20 4.25
C PHE A 45 1.70 -8.82 5.61
N SER A 46 2.72 -8.93 6.48
CA SER A 46 2.54 -9.45 7.84
C SER A 46 1.59 -8.57 8.65
N ARG A 47 1.76 -7.25 8.60
CA ARG A 47 0.88 -6.28 9.27
C ARG A 47 -0.53 -6.32 8.70
N LEU A 48 -0.68 -6.31 7.38
CA LEU A 48 -1.99 -6.40 6.73
C LEU A 48 -2.71 -7.69 7.13
N ARG A 49 -2.01 -8.83 7.14
CA ARG A 49 -2.57 -10.11 7.55
C ARG A 49 -3.06 -10.08 8.99
N LEU A 50 -2.26 -9.57 9.93
CA LEU A 50 -2.66 -9.43 11.32
C LEU A 50 -3.91 -8.55 11.47
N ARG A 51 -3.96 -7.42 10.74
CA ARG A 51 -5.14 -6.57 10.73
C ARG A 51 -6.37 -7.33 10.21
N LEU A 52 -6.26 -8.06 9.09
CA LEU A 52 -7.38 -8.80 8.51
C LEU A 52 -7.90 -9.93 9.41
N LEU A 53 -7.08 -10.48 10.31
CA LEU A 53 -7.50 -11.49 11.28
C LEU A 53 -8.39 -10.93 12.40
N ASP A 54 -8.25 -9.64 12.73
CA ASP A 54 -9.03 -8.99 13.77
C ASP A 54 -10.49 -8.74 13.31
N ASN A 55 -10.65 -8.24 12.09
CA ASN A 55 -11.97 -8.04 11.49
C ASN A 55 -11.87 -8.02 9.96
N VAL A 56 -12.63 -8.89 9.29
CA VAL A 56 -12.62 -9.02 7.83
C VAL A 56 -13.47 -7.90 7.22
N PRO A 57 -12.89 -6.99 6.40
CA PRO A 57 -13.66 -5.94 5.74
C PRO A 57 -14.51 -6.49 4.59
N GLU A 58 -15.52 -5.74 4.18
CA GLU A 58 -16.34 -6.08 3.00
C GLU A 58 -15.53 -5.96 1.69
N ALA A 59 -14.55 -5.05 1.69
CA ALA A 59 -13.59 -4.88 0.61
C ALA A 59 -12.27 -4.35 1.14
N LEU A 60 -11.18 -4.76 0.49
CA LEU A 60 -9.83 -4.24 0.68
C LEU A 60 -9.38 -3.56 -0.62
N ILE A 61 -9.00 -2.29 -0.54
CA ILE A 61 -8.44 -1.52 -1.65
C ILE A 61 -7.02 -1.10 -1.26
N MET A 62 -6.03 -1.58 -1.99
CA MET A 62 -4.63 -1.22 -1.76
C MET A 62 -4.19 -0.16 -2.77
N VAL A 63 -3.78 1.01 -2.29
CA VAL A 63 -3.32 2.12 -3.13
C VAL A 63 -1.81 2.24 -3.04
N GLY A 64 -1.15 2.46 -4.18
CA GLY A 64 0.29 2.65 -4.27
C GLY A 64 0.66 3.76 -5.25
N GLN A 65 1.89 4.26 -5.13
CA GLN A 65 2.43 5.28 -6.03
C GLN A 65 3.18 4.65 -7.21
N ALA A 66 2.79 5.02 -8.43
CA ALA A 66 3.50 4.68 -9.67
C ALA A 66 3.98 5.97 -10.37
N ALA A 67 5.13 6.50 -9.94
CA ALA A 67 5.59 7.86 -10.28
C ALA A 67 5.72 8.19 -11.79
N ARG A 68 5.78 7.17 -12.66
CA ARG A 68 5.91 7.34 -14.12
C ARG A 68 4.59 7.23 -14.89
N ARG A 69 3.48 6.88 -14.23
CA ARG A 69 2.17 6.76 -14.89
C ARG A 69 1.47 8.12 -14.90
N SER A 70 0.81 8.45 -16.01
CA SER A 70 0.05 9.70 -16.18
C SER A 70 -1.41 9.60 -15.72
N LEU A 71 -1.88 8.40 -15.39
CA LEU A 71 -3.27 8.11 -15.06
C LEU A 71 -3.37 7.13 -13.87
N VAL A 72 -4.50 7.20 -13.17
CA VAL A 72 -4.89 6.17 -12.20
C VAL A 72 -5.14 4.87 -12.94
N THR A 73 -4.58 3.78 -12.44
CA THR A 73 -4.55 2.49 -13.13
C THR A 73 -4.96 1.38 -12.17
N PRO A 74 -6.17 0.83 -12.30
CA PRO A 74 -6.56 -0.37 -11.56
C PRO A 74 -5.71 -1.56 -12.01
N GLU A 75 -5.13 -2.28 -11.05
CA GLU A 75 -4.38 -3.50 -11.34
C GLU A 75 -5.33 -4.69 -11.54
N LYS A 76 -5.13 -5.45 -12.63
CA LYS A 76 -5.99 -6.60 -12.98
C LYS A 76 -5.52 -7.91 -12.35
N ILE A 77 -4.21 -8.04 -12.13
CA ILE A 77 -3.58 -9.27 -11.64
C ILE A 77 -2.46 -8.93 -10.65
N ALA A 78 -2.26 -9.82 -9.69
CA ALA A 78 -1.04 -9.87 -8.87
C ALA A 78 -0.33 -11.19 -9.17
N ILE A 79 1.00 -11.16 -9.23
CA ILE A 79 1.83 -12.33 -9.54
C ILE A 79 2.58 -12.78 -8.28
N ASN A 80 2.80 -14.09 -8.14
CA ASN A 80 3.61 -14.64 -7.05
C ASN A 80 5.11 -14.53 -7.39
N TRP A 81 5.63 -13.31 -7.37
CA TRP A 81 7.02 -12.98 -7.68
C TRP A 81 7.45 -11.75 -6.88
N LYS A 82 8.67 -11.76 -6.33
CA LYS A 82 9.20 -10.66 -5.53
C LYS A 82 10.62 -10.30 -5.99
N GLU A 83 10.73 -9.23 -6.77
CA GLU A 83 12.01 -8.75 -7.31
C GLU A 83 12.04 -7.22 -7.37
N SER A 84 13.19 -6.62 -7.07
CA SER A 84 13.39 -5.17 -7.14
C SER A 84 14.84 -4.81 -7.45
N ALA A 85 15.03 -3.76 -8.24
CA ALA A 85 16.35 -3.18 -8.51
C ALA A 85 16.86 -2.26 -7.38
N THR A 86 15.99 -1.87 -6.45
CA THR A 86 16.31 -0.97 -5.33
C THR A 86 15.93 -1.61 -3.99
N PRO A 87 16.68 -1.33 -2.91
CA PRO A 87 16.32 -1.82 -1.58
C PRO A 87 14.99 -1.21 -1.11
N ASP A 88 14.28 -1.95 -0.26
CA ASP A 88 13.16 -1.43 0.52
C ASP A 88 13.63 -0.48 1.64
N ASN A 89 12.70 0.04 2.46
CA ASN A 89 13.05 0.97 3.55
C ASN A 89 13.94 0.35 4.65
N ASN A 90 14.09 -0.99 4.69
CA ASN A 90 14.98 -1.70 5.61
C ASN A 90 16.30 -2.14 4.94
N GLY A 91 16.54 -1.78 3.68
CA GLY A 91 17.74 -2.15 2.96
C GLY A 91 17.67 -3.51 2.26
N PHE A 92 16.54 -4.22 2.30
CA PHE A 92 16.41 -5.53 1.67
C PHE A 92 16.14 -5.41 0.18
N ILE A 93 16.87 -6.19 -0.63
CA ILE A 93 16.70 -6.29 -2.08
C ILE A 93 16.14 -7.68 -2.41
N ALA A 94 14.98 -7.72 -3.03
CA ALA A 94 14.37 -8.97 -3.48
C ALA A 94 14.88 -9.38 -4.87
N THR A 95 15.12 -10.67 -5.08
CA THR A 95 15.80 -11.19 -6.28
C THR A 95 15.07 -12.34 -6.99
N GLY A 96 13.79 -12.58 -6.67
CA GLY A 96 13.00 -13.70 -7.21
C GLY A 96 12.50 -14.65 -6.13
#